data_AF-A0A7G8DLD8-F1
#
_entry.id   AF-A0A7G8DLD8-F1
#
_cell.length_a   1.000
_cell.length_b   1.000
_cell.length_c   1.000
_cell.angle_alpha   90.00
_cell.angle_beta   90.00
_cell.angle_gamma   90.00
#
_symmetry.space_group_name_H-M   'P 1'
#
loop_
_entity.id
_entity.type
_entity.pdbx_description
1 polymer ?
#
loop_
_entity_poly.entity_id
_entity_poly.type
_entity_poly.pdbx_seq_one_letter_code
_entity_poly.pdbx_strand_id
1 'polypeptide(L)' 'MENELSDYLAKSLHSAEGYSSEECNGGAVIELLFDLQLMKIETLEEFKKRETEVAVQELIQEYQNR' A
#
# COMPACT_ATOMS: atom_id res chain seq x y z
N MET A 1 -0.59 2.83 17.48
CA MET A 1 0.07 1.63 16.92
C MET A 1 0.41 1.98 15.50
N GLU A 2 1.69 2.10 15.18
CA GLU A 2 2.13 2.15 13.77
C GLU A 2 1.68 0.82 13.13
N ASN A 3 0.96 0.93 12.02
CA ASN A 3 0.48 -0.24 11.30
C ASN A 3 1.59 -0.67 10.34
N GLU A 4 2.24 -1.79 10.61
CA GLU A 4 3.35 -2.31 9.78
C GLU A 4 2.97 -2.45 8.30
N LEU A 5 1.68 -2.72 8.00
CA LEU A 5 1.16 -2.74 6.64
C LEU A 5 1.14 -1.32 6.04
N SER A 6 0.68 -0.32 6.79
CA SER A 6 0.68 1.08 6.34
C SER A 6 2.09 1.56 5.99
N ASP A 7 3.08 1.26 6.84
CA ASP A 7 4.47 1.66 6.61
C ASP A 7 5.07 0.94 5.40
N TYR A 8 4.72 -0.33 5.21
CA TYR A 8 5.12 -1.09 4.05
C TYR A 8 4.53 -0.49 2.77
N LEU A 9 3.22 -0.21 2.75
CA LEU A 9 2.54 0.37 1.59
C LEU A 9 3.08 1.77 1.25
N ALA A 10 3.34 2.61 2.25
CA ALA A 10 3.96 3.91 2.03
C ALA A 10 5.32 3.78 1.33
N LYS A 11 6.16 2.84 1.75
CA LYS A 11 7.46 2.59 1.08
C LYS A 11 7.28 2.07 -0.35
N SER A 12 6.32 1.17 -0.56
CA SER A 12 6.04 0.58 -1.89
C SER A 12 5.46 1.60 -2.87
N LEU A 13 4.66 2.57 -2.39
CA LEU A 13 4.10 3.63 -3.23
C LEU A 13 5.12 4.73 -3.55
N HIS A 14 6.10 4.97 -2.67
CA HIS A 14 7.04 6.10 -2.78
C HIS A 14 8.48 5.71 -3.17
N SER A 15 8.70 4.52 -3.75
CA SER A 15 10.05 4.07 -4.12
C SER A 15 10.64 4.75 -5.37
N ALA A 16 9.91 5.65 -6.02
CA ALA A 16 10.43 6.49 -7.09
C ALA A 16 11.12 7.73 -6.48
N GLU A 17 12.37 8.00 -6.86
CA GLU A 17 13.27 9.03 -6.31
C GLU A 17 12.58 10.34 -5.92
N GLY A 18 12.32 10.53 -4.62
CA GLY A 18 11.69 11.76 -4.12
C GLY A 18 11.10 11.67 -2.73
N TYR A 19 11.62 10.81 -1.85
CA TYR A 19 11.08 10.63 -0.49
C TYR A 19 11.33 11.88 0.38
N SER A 20 10.45 12.86 0.26
CA SER A 20 10.20 13.90 1.24
C SER A 20 9.14 13.37 2.20
N SER A 21 9.51 13.14 3.46
CA SER A 21 8.59 12.72 4.52
C SER A 21 7.43 13.71 4.76
N GLU A 22 7.47 14.88 4.14
CA GLU A 22 6.45 15.94 4.26
C GLU A 22 5.37 15.85 3.15
N GLU A 23 5.62 15.18 2.03
CA GLU A 23 4.64 14.90 0.96
C GLU A 23 4.08 13.48 1.09
N CYS A 24 3.85 13.04 2.32
CA CYS A 24 3.20 11.77 2.58
C CYS A 24 1.84 11.79 1.89
N ASN A 25 1.67 10.97 0.85
CA ASN A 25 0.37 10.65 0.25
C ASN A 25 -0.44 9.81 1.25
N GLY A 26 -0.64 10.33 2.47
CA GLY A 26 -1.43 9.69 3.51
C GLY A 26 -2.82 9.34 3.00
N GLY A 27 -3.38 10.15 2.08
CA GLY A 27 -4.61 9.83 1.35
C GLY A 27 -4.52 8.52 0.56
N ALA A 28 -3.52 8.37 -0.32
CA ALA A 28 -3.37 7.17 -1.16
C ALA A 28 -3.09 5.91 -0.33
N VAL A 29 -2.27 6.01 0.72
CA VAL A 29 -2.01 4.88 1.62
C VAL A 29 -3.27 4.48 2.40
N ILE A 30 -4.05 5.46 2.88
CA ILE A 30 -5.32 5.21 3.59
C ILE A 30 -6.34 4.58 2.65
N GLU A 31 -6.51 5.11 1.44
CA GLU A 31 -7.41 4.55 0.42
C GLU A 31 -7.02 3.11 0.06
N LEU A 32 -5.72 2.86 -0.18
CA LEU A 32 -5.21 1.51 -0.45
C LEU A 32 -5.44 0.56 0.73
N LEU A 33 -5.30 1.02 1.98
CA LEU A 33 -5.64 0.21 3.15
C LEU A 33 -7.11 -0.18 3.18
N PHE A 34 -8.03 0.71 2.82
CA PHE A 34 -9.46 0.38 2.74
C PHE A 34 -9.74 -0.65 1.64
N ASP A 35 -9.14 -0.50 0.46
CA ASP A 35 -9.31 -1.46 -0.62
C ASP A 35 -8.76 -2.85 -0.26
N LEU A 36 -7.60 -2.91 0.40
CA LEU A 36 -7.04 -4.16 0.91
C LEU A 36 -7.96 -4.81 1.96
N GLN A 37 -8.57 -4.03 2.85
CA GLN A 37 -9.56 -4.54 3.81
C GLN A 37 -10.79 -5.14 3.11
N LEU A 38 -11.26 -4.52 2.02
CA LEU A 38 -12.35 -5.08 1.20
C LEU A 38 -11.94 -6.43 0.58
N MET A 39 -10.65 -6.59 0.24
CA MET A 39 -10.07 -7.85 -0.24
C MET A 39 -9.77 -8.87 0.86
N LYS A 40 -10.09 -8.60 2.14
CA LYS A 40 -9.73 -9.43 3.30
C LYS A 40 -8.21 -9.55 3.50
N ILE A 41 -7.50 -8.45 3.30
CA ILE A 41 -6.09 -8.29 3.60
C ILE A 41 -5.99 -7.21 4.68
N GLU A 42 -5.77 -7.62 5.92
CA GLU A 42 -5.79 -6.71 7.08
C GLU A 42 -4.40 -6.59 7.72
N THR A 43 -3.51 -7.55 7.45
CA THR A 43 -2.17 -7.64 8.01
C THR A 43 -1.08 -7.64 6.93
N LEU A 44 0.13 -7.24 7.32
CA LEU A 44 1.30 -7.33 6.44
C LEU A 44 1.60 -8.78 6.03
N GLU A 45 1.33 -9.75 6.90
CA GLU A 45 1.54 -11.17 6.59
C GLU A 45 0.58 -11.65 5.49
N GLU A 46 -0.71 -11.32 5.59
CA GLU A 46 -1.70 -11.63 4.56
C GLU A 46 -1.36 -10.94 3.24
N PHE A 47 -0.96 -9.67 3.32
CA PHE A 47 -0.55 -8.91 2.15
C PHE A 47 0.61 -9.61 1.44
N LYS A 48 1.69 -9.95 2.15
CA LYS A 48 2.86 -10.62 1.55
C LYS A 48 2.55 -11.98 0.93
N LYS A 49 1.62 -12.74 1.52
CA LYS A 49 1.16 -14.02 0.94
C LYS A 49 0.45 -13.82 -0.39
N ARG A 50 -0.27 -12.72 -0.52
CA ARG A 50 -1.16 -12.41 -1.65
C ARG A 50 -0.59 -11.35 -2.58
N GLU A 51 0.59 -10.81 -2.28
CA GLU A 51 1.24 -9.76 -3.04
C GLU A 51 1.47 -10.18 -4.49
N THR A 52 1.72 -11.47 -4.73
CA THR A 52 1.90 -12.01 -6.10
C THR A 52 0.60 -12.27 -6.85
N GLU A 53 -0.57 -12.12 -6.20
CA GLU A 53 -1.87 -12.22 -6.87
C GLU A 53 -2.04 -11.04 -7.85
N VAL A 54 -2.50 -11.35 -9.07
CA VAL A 54 -2.71 -10.34 -10.12
C VAL A 54 -3.60 -9.21 -9.63
N ALA A 55 -4.69 -9.50 -8.93
CA ALA A 55 -5.61 -8.49 -8.41
C ALA A 55 -4.95 -7.54 -7.39
N VAL A 56 -4.01 -8.04 -6.59
CA VAL A 56 -3.29 -7.22 -5.60
C VAL A 56 -2.23 -6.36 -6.30
N GLN A 57 -1.51 -6.92 -7.28
CA GLN A 57 -0.56 -6.16 -8.11
C GLN A 57 -1.23 -5.05 -8.91
N GLU A 58 -2.37 -5.33 -9.54
CA GLU A 58 -3.16 -4.35 -10.29
C GLU A 58 -3.63 -3.21 -9.38
N LEU A 59 -4.10 -3.53 -8.18
CA LEU A 59 -4.48 -2.52 -7.18
C LEU A 59 -3.30 -1.63 -6.80
N ILE A 60 -2.16 -2.21 -6.42
CA ILE A 60 -0.96 -1.44 -6.05
C ILE A 60 -0.52 -0.53 -7.21
N GLN A 61 -0.52 -1.06 -8.43
CA GLN A 61 -0.12 -0.31 -9.63
C GLN A 61 -1.08 0.86 -9.91
N GLU A 62 -2.39 0.71 -9.65
CA GLU A 62 -3.35 1.81 -9.75
C GLU A 62 -2.94 2.97 -8.84
N TYR A 63 -2.59 2.67 -7.59
CA TYR A 63 -2.16 3.69 -6.61
C TYR A 63 -0.77 4.28 -6.91
N GLN A 64 0.14 3.51 -7.50
CA GLN A 64 1.45 4.01 -7.94
C GLN A 64 1.36 4.94 -9.16
N ASN A 65 0.32 4.79 -9.98
CA ASN A 65 0.12 5.58 -11.20
C ASN A 65 -0.68 6.88 -10.98
N ARG A 66 -1.20 7.10 -9.77
CA ARG A 66 -1.93 8.33 -9.38
C ARG A 66 -0.94 9.42 -8.97
#